data_AF-A0A6B3G5X8-F1
#
_entry.id   AF-A0A6B3G5X8-F1
#
_cell.length_a   1.000
_cell.length_b   1.000
_cell.length_c   1.000
_cell.angle_alpha   90.00
_cell.angle_beta   90.00
_cell.angle_gamma   90.00
#
_symmetry.space_group_name_H-M   'P 1'
#
loop_
_entity.id
_entity.type
_entity.pdbx_description
1 polymer ?
#
loop_
_entity_poly.entity_id
_entity_poly.type
_entity_poly.pdbx_seq_one_letter_code
_entity_poly.pdbx_strand_id
1 'polypeptide(L)' 'YATLFSGFYLPLLIILFCLIVRGVAFEYRAKRPEERWQTNWETAIFWTSLIPAVLWGVAFGNIVRGVKIDADME' A
#
# COMPACT_ATOMS: atom_id res chain seq x y z
N TYR A 1 14.50 9.70 -13.86
CA TYR A 1 13.04 9.47 -13.89
C TYR A 1 12.68 7.99 -14.08
N ALA A 2 13.15 7.30 -15.14
CA ALA A 2 12.85 5.87 -15.35
C ALA A 2 13.41 4.93 -14.26
N THR A 3 14.62 5.17 -13.76
CA THR A 3 15.27 4.38 -12.70
C THR A 3 14.64 4.59 -11.31
N LEU A 4 14.16 5.80 -11.02
CA LEU A 4 13.41 6.10 -9.79
C LEU A 4 12.04 5.40 -9.81
N PHE A 5 11.35 5.40 -10.95
CA PHE A 5 10.08 4.69 -11.11
C PHE A 5 10.26 3.16 -11.07
N SER A 6 11.39 2.65 -11.55
CA SER A 6 11.72 1.22 -11.50
C SER A 6 12.07 0.77 -10.06
N GLY A 7 12.90 1.53 -9.34
CA GLY A 7 13.28 1.22 -7.95
C GLY A 7 12.12 1.33 -6.93
N PHE A 8 11.11 2.15 -7.22
CA PHE A 8 9.90 2.28 -6.39
C PHE A 8 8.65 1.62 -7.00
N TYR A 9 8.79 0.83 -8.06
CA TYR A 9 7.64 0.17 -8.72
C TYR A 9 6.85 -0.70 -7.76
N LEU A 10 7.54 -1.59 -7.03
CA LEU A 10 6.90 -2.50 -6.07
C LEU A 10 6.16 -1.75 -4.94
N PRO A 11 6.78 -0.78 -4.22
CA PRO A 11 6.08 0.05 -3.25
C PRO A 11 4.85 0.76 -3.82
N LEU A 12 4.97 1.41 -4.98
CA LEU A 12 3.87 2.14 -5.61
C LEU A 12 2.74 1.21 -6.07
N LEU A 13 3.06 0.03 -6.59
CA LEU A 13 2.09 -1.00 -6.96
C LEU A 13 1.33 -1.49 -5.73
N ILE A 14 2.01 -1.73 -4.61
CA ILE A 14 1.37 -2.15 -3.36
C ILE A 14 0.46 -1.03 -2.83
N ILE A 15 0.90 0.23 -2.88
CA ILE A 15 0.07 1.38 -2.48
C ILE A 15 -1.20 1.42 -3.34
N LEU A 16 -1.05 1.34 -4.67
CA LEU A 16 -2.19 1.33 -5.59
C LEU A 16 -3.17 0.19 -5.28
N PHE A 17 -2.66 -1.03 -5.08
CA PHE A 17 -3.46 -2.18 -4.71
C PHE A 17 -4.23 -1.95 -3.40
N CYS A 18 -3.56 -1.41 -2.37
CA CYS A 18 -4.21 -1.06 -1.11
C CYS A 18 -5.35 -0.04 -1.30
N LEU A 19 -5.15 0.97 -2.16
CA LEU A 19 -6.17 1.98 -2.45
C LEU A 19 -7.39 1.37 -3.15
N ILE A 20 -7.18 0.44 -4.07
CA ILE A 20 -8.27 -0.30 -4.75
C ILE A 20 -9.05 -1.13 -3.73
N VAL A 21 -8.34 -1.97 -2.95
CA VAL A 21 -8.98 -2.84 -1.94
C VAL A 21 -9.74 -2.02 -0.92
N ARG A 22 -9.22 -0.85 -0.51
CA ARG A 22 -9.92 0.06 0.41
C ARG A 22 -11.26 0.54 -0.16
N GLY A 23 -11.31 0.92 -1.43
CA GLY A 23 -12.56 1.31 -2.10
C GLY A 23 -13.57 0.17 -2.14
N VAL A 24 -13.11 -1.04 -2.49
CA VAL A 24 -13.94 -2.26 -2.49
C VAL A 24 -14.43 -2.59 -1.07
N ALA A 25 -13.59 -2.45 -0.05
CA ALA A 25 -13.92 -2.78 1.32
C ALA A 25 -15.02 -1.88 1.89
N PHE A 26 -15.03 -0.59 1.56
CA PHE A 26 -16.12 0.31 1.96
C PHE A 26 -17.45 -0.08 1.33
N GLU A 27 -17.46 -0.36 0.02
CA GLU A 27 -18.65 -0.76 -0.71
C GLU A 27 -19.18 -2.13 -0.23
N TYR A 28 -18.29 -3.10 -0.02
CA TYR A 28 -18.67 -4.46 0.36
C TYR A 28 -19.03 -4.59 1.83
N ARG A 29 -18.45 -3.80 2.74
CA ARG A 29 -18.81 -3.79 4.16
C ARG A 29 -20.30 -3.55 4.36
N ALA A 30 -20.90 -2.64 3.57
CA ALA A 30 -22.32 -2.30 3.67
C ALA A 30 -23.28 -3.35 3.06
N LYS A 31 -22.77 -4.34 2.31
CA LYS A 31 -23.62 -5.31 1.59
C LYS A 31 -24.18 -6.43 2.45
N ARG A 32 -23.55 -6.77 3.58
CA ARG A 32 -24.07 -7.80 4.49
C ARG A 32 -23.97 -7.37 5.94
N PRO A 33 -25.01 -7.63 6.76
CA PRO A 33 -25.05 -7.22 8.16
C PRO A 33 -24.30 -8.17 9.11
N GLU A 34 -23.91 -9.37 8.66
CA GLU A 34 -23.21 -10.36 9.48
C GLU A 34 -21.96 -9.78 10.16
N GLU A 35 -21.81 -9.97 11.48
CA GLU A 35 -20.66 -9.45 12.23
C GLU A 35 -19.32 -9.91 11.64
N ARG A 36 -19.20 -11.20 11.34
CA ARG A 36 -17.97 -11.78 10.76
C ARG A 36 -17.63 -11.17 9.41
N TRP A 37 -18.64 -10.77 8.62
CA TRP A 37 -18.43 -10.05 7.37
C TRP A 37 -17.89 -8.65 7.62
N GLN A 38 -18.55 -7.88 8.51
CA GLN A 38 -18.13 -6.53 8.83
C GLN A 38 -16.71 -6.49 9.41
N THR A 39 -16.38 -7.37 10.35
CA THR A 39 -15.05 -7.45 10.97
C THR A 39 -13.95 -7.78 9.97
N ASN A 40 -14.22 -8.67 8.99
CA ASN A 40 -13.25 -8.98 7.94
C ASN A 40 -12.94 -7.75 7.09
N TRP A 41 -13.96 -6.96 6.72
CA TRP A 41 -13.76 -5.74 5.93
C TRP A 41 -13.13 -4.60 6.72
N GLU A 42 -13.46 -4.46 8.00
CA GLU A 42 -12.78 -3.52 8.90
C GLU A 42 -11.30 -3.83 9.05
N THR A 43 -10.97 -5.12 9.19
CA THR A 43 -9.57 -5.58 9.22
C THR A 43 -8.86 -5.28 7.90
N ALA A 44 -9.52 -5.51 6.76
CA ALA A 44 -8.97 -5.16 5.45
C ALA A 44 -8.71 -3.64 5.32
N ILE A 45 -9.63 -2.80 5.79
CA ILE A 45 -9.47 -1.33 5.78
C ILE A 45 -8.29 -0.90 6.66
N PHE A 46 -8.12 -1.53 7.82
CA PHE A 46 -6.99 -1.26 8.70
C PHE A 46 -5.65 -1.56 8.01
N TRP A 47 -5.47 -2.77 7.48
CA TRP A 47 -4.22 -3.16 6.82
C TRP A 47 -3.94 -2.34 5.56
N THR A 48 -4.95 -2.07 4.75
CA THR A 48 -4.81 -1.24 3.54
C THR A 48 -4.57 0.24 3.84
N SER A 49 -4.75 0.69 5.08
CA SER A 49 -4.38 2.03 5.53
C SER A 49 -2.99 2.06 6.17
N LEU A 50 -2.63 1.01 6.91
CA LEU A 50 -1.33 0.87 7.56
C LEU A 50 -0.20 0.66 6.54
N ILE A 51 -0.39 -0.23 5.57
CA ILE A 51 0.64 -0.59 4.59
C ILE A 51 1.10 0.63 3.77
N PRO A 52 0.23 1.46 3.18
CA PRO A 52 0.66 2.67 2.47
C PRO A 52 1.36 3.68 3.37
N ALA A 53 0.91 3.87 4.61
CA ALA A 53 1.55 4.79 5.55
C ALA A 53 3.01 4.37 5.85
N VAL A 54 3.24 3.07 6.05
CA VAL A 54 4.58 2.51 6.25
C VAL A 54 5.41 2.62 4.97
N LEU A 55 4.86 2.26 3.81
CA LEU A 55 5.58 2.34 2.52
C LEU A 55 5.98 3.77 2.17
N TRP A 56 5.12 4.75 2.45
CA TRP A 56 5.48 6.16 2.33
C TRP A 56 6.62 6.54 3.28
N GLY A 57 6.56 6.09 4.54
CA GLY A 57 7.64 6.31 5.50
C GLY A 57 8.99 5.73 5.03
N VAL A 58 8.98 4.51 4.51
CA VAL A 58 10.18 3.87 3.94
C VAL A 58 10.66 4.60 2.70
N ALA A 59 9.76 5.00 1.79
CA ALA A 59 10.12 5.73 0.58
C ALA A 59 10.77 7.07 0.91
N PHE A 60 10.16 7.87 1.80
CA PHE A 60 10.74 9.15 2.23
C PHE A 60 12.04 8.96 3.02
N GLY A 61 12.11 7.97 3.92
CA GLY A 61 13.33 7.66 4.67
C GLY A 61 14.50 7.28 3.75
N ASN A 62 14.20 6.49 2.71
CA ASN A 62 15.15 6.15 1.66
C ASN A 62 15.58 7.40 0.88
N ILE A 63 14.64 8.24 0.43
CA ILE A 63 14.96 9.51 -0.27
C ILE A 63 15.87 10.41 0.58
N VAL A 64 15.56 10.57 1.88
CA VAL A 64 16.33 11.43 2.81
C VAL A 64 17.70 10.87 3.13
N ARG A 65 17.85 9.54 3.29
CA ARG A 65 19.16 8.91 3.50
C ARG A 65 20.07 8.93 2.27
N GLY A 66 19.55 9.31 1.11
CA GLY A 66 20.25 9.17 -0.17
C GLY A 66 20.32 7.70 -0.56
N VAL A 67 19.37 7.23 -1.36
CA VAL A 67 19.34 5.82 -1.76
C VAL A 67 20.48 5.56 -2.76
N LYS A 68 21.30 4.54 -2.48
CA LYS A 68 22.05 3.81 -3.50
C LYS A 68 21.08 3.01 -4.37
N ILE A 69 20.26 3.67 -5.19
CA ILE A 69 19.52 2.99 -6.29
C ILE A 69 20.55 2.80 -7.39
N ASP A 70 21.48 1.86 -7.23
CA ASP A 70 22.42 1.49 -8.31
C ASP A 70 23.15 0.15 -8.10
N ALA A 71 22.95 -0.59 -6.97
CA ALA A 71 23.80 -1.75 -6.70
C ALA A 71 23.26 -3.11 -7.19
N ASP A 72 21.94 -3.31 -7.31
CA ASP A 72 21.38 -4.68 -7.47
C ASP A 72 20.30 -4.81 -8.57
N MET A 73 20.30 -3.94 -9.57
CA MET A 73 19.63 -4.24 -10.84
C MET A 73 20.68 -4.24 -11.95
N GLU A 74 21.29 -5.41 -12.15
CA GLU A 74 21.87 -5.79 -13.45
C GLU A 74 20.81 -5.78 -14.56
#